data_AF-A0A9D6RF67-F1
#
_entry.id   AF-A0A9D6RF67-F1
#
_cell.length_a   1.000
_cell.length_b   1.000
_cell.length_c   1.000
_cell.angle_alpha   90.00
_cell.angle_beta   90.00
_cell.angle_gamma   90.00
#
_symmetry.space_group_name_H-M   'P 1'
#
loop_
_entity.id
_entity.type
_entity.pdbx_description
1 polymer ?
#
loop_
_entity_poly.entity_id
_entity_poly.type
_entity_poly.pdbx_seq_one_letter_code
_entity_poly.pdbx_strand_id
1 'polypeptide(L)'
;MSFVTWPYPFFLATVAAMYWALPLKGRWWLLLVSSYGFYAAWDPRFLALLLSSTAIDYFCGRGIVDERRPWRHVIAATALPALWLGTCRLVNVAAPGFPGLPQVDPRLIGVAALLPAVFLPAYALLWRWSPLRRRKGFVAFSVISNLAVLGFFKYFNFFSDSLRQLLHALGASAHWDLPTIVLPVAISFYTFQSISYAVDIARGQGQPARQFVLFAAYLAFFPQLIAGPIERVGRFLPQFETARAWSRDHLHQGLALLLTGLFKKVFVADNCALLTNHVFDPKTPLDAPWALLGAVAFAFQIYGDFSGYTDLARGSARLLGIELSSNFRFPYSARGPSDFWQRWHRTLSTWFRDYLYIPLGGNRRSLPRQLANLWIVMLLAGLWHGANWNFLLWGGYHAALLTLYRVVPPLGRLERATSVAGGWLATASMFAFTLFGWVLFRCANLEQLGHWFGAWTRGGAVGDATAMKPALWLALHVAPLLLLQWATRRDQDERANAHWPWPARGLAYAALVLALVASSSQDQEFLYFQF
;
A
#
# COMPACT_ATOMS: atom_id res chain seq x y z
N MET A 1 2.04 16.61 2.87
CA MET A 1 2.77 16.26 4.12
C MET A 1 3.04 14.76 4.13
N SER A 2 4.22 14.33 4.58
CA SER A 2 4.60 12.90 4.67
C SER A 2 5.11 12.54 6.07
N PHE A 3 5.07 11.27 6.44
CA PHE A 3 5.51 10.77 7.75
C PHE A 3 6.96 11.10 8.11
N VAL A 4 7.82 11.31 7.10
CA VAL A 4 9.24 11.64 7.29
C VAL A 4 9.54 13.14 7.28
N THR A 5 8.53 13.97 7.02
CA THR A 5 8.72 15.43 6.94
C THR A 5 8.60 16.09 8.32
N TRP A 6 9.39 17.15 8.55
CA TRP A 6 9.40 17.91 9.82
C TRP A 6 8.02 18.40 10.32
N PRO A 7 7.05 18.77 9.48
CA PRO A 7 5.71 19.14 9.96
C PRO A 7 4.92 17.99 10.59
N TYR A 8 5.23 16.74 10.24
CA TYR A 8 4.41 15.59 10.64
C TYR A 8 4.44 15.27 12.14
N PRO A 9 5.59 15.25 12.84
CA PRO A 9 5.61 15.09 14.29
C PRO A 9 4.74 16.11 15.03
N PHE A 10 4.76 17.39 14.62
CA PHE A 10 3.94 18.45 15.23
C PHE A 10 2.45 18.23 14.96
N PHE A 11 2.10 17.89 13.73
CA PHE A 11 0.74 17.51 13.37
C PHE A 11 0.26 16.32 14.23
N LEU A 12 1.03 15.25 14.30
CA LEU A 12 0.68 14.04 15.04
C LEU A 12 0.54 14.29 16.54
N ALA A 13 1.46 15.05 17.15
CA ALA A 13 1.40 15.41 18.56
C ALA A 13 0.15 16.23 18.88
N THR A 14 -0.19 17.19 18.01
CA THR A 14 -1.39 18.02 18.15
C THR A 14 -2.66 17.18 18.06
N VAL A 15 -2.75 16.32 17.03
CA VAL A 15 -3.90 15.43 16.85
C VAL A 15 -4.01 14.44 18.01
N ALA A 16 -2.91 13.87 18.49
CA ALA A 16 -2.94 12.97 19.64
C ALA A 16 -3.41 13.67 20.92
N ALA A 17 -2.89 14.86 21.22
CA ALA A 17 -3.33 15.65 22.38
C ALA A 17 -4.83 15.96 22.33
N MET A 18 -5.32 16.45 21.18
CA MET A 18 -6.74 16.73 20.98
C MET A 18 -7.60 15.46 21.04
N TYR A 19 -7.12 14.35 20.48
CA TYR A 19 -7.86 13.08 20.45
C TYR A 19 -8.18 12.58 21.86
N TRP A 20 -7.20 12.66 22.76
CA TRP A 20 -7.38 12.23 24.15
C TRP A 20 -8.18 13.22 25.00
N ALA A 21 -8.21 14.50 24.63
CA ALA A 21 -9.03 15.52 25.28
C ALA A 21 -10.52 15.49 24.86
N LEU A 22 -10.83 14.94 23.68
CA LEU A 22 -12.19 14.97 23.13
C LEU A 22 -13.03 13.74 23.50
N PRO A 23 -14.36 13.90 23.65
CA PRO A 23 -15.30 12.79 23.74
C PRO A 23 -15.37 12.03 22.41
N LEU A 24 -15.94 10.82 22.43
CA LEU A 24 -15.98 9.91 21.28
C LEU A 24 -16.45 10.56 19.96
N LYS A 25 -17.55 11.33 19.98
CA LYS A 25 -18.05 12.02 18.78
C LYS A 25 -17.07 13.10 18.29
N GLY A 26 -16.42 13.80 19.20
CA GLY A 26 -15.38 14.79 18.87
C GLY A 26 -14.16 14.13 18.23
N ARG A 27 -13.79 12.92 18.67
CA ARG A 27 -12.70 12.13 18.06
C ARG A 27 -12.98 11.81 16.59
N TRP A 28 -14.22 11.47 16.22
CA TRP A 28 -14.56 11.20 14.81
C TRP A 28 -14.35 12.42 13.92
N TRP A 29 -14.80 13.59 14.36
CA TRP A 29 -14.60 14.83 13.63
C TRP A 29 -13.14 15.23 13.55
N LEU A 30 -12.40 15.12 14.66
CA LEU A 30 -10.96 15.37 14.67
C LEU A 30 -10.26 14.46 13.65
N LEU A 31 -10.50 13.14 13.72
CA LEU A 31 -9.88 12.20 12.79
C LEU A 31 -10.26 12.47 11.34
N LEU A 32 -11.51 12.84 11.05
CA LEU A 32 -11.95 13.20 9.70
C LEU A 32 -11.22 14.44 9.18
N VAL A 33 -11.21 15.53 9.95
CA VAL A 33 -10.58 16.80 9.57
C VAL A 33 -9.08 16.63 9.41
N SER A 34 -8.42 15.98 10.38
CA SER A 34 -6.99 15.67 10.31
C SER A 34 -6.66 14.80 9.12
N SER A 35 -7.52 13.84 8.76
CA SER A 35 -7.29 12.96 7.62
C SER A 35 -7.45 13.64 6.28
N TYR A 36 -8.49 14.44 6.13
CA TYR A 36 -8.70 15.19 4.90
C TYR A 36 -7.64 16.28 4.75
N GLY A 37 -7.23 16.94 5.82
CA GLY A 37 -6.11 17.89 5.82
C GLY A 37 -4.79 17.22 5.46
N PHE A 38 -4.49 16.04 6.03
CA PHE A 38 -3.30 15.27 5.70
C PHE A 38 -3.24 14.89 4.20
N TYR A 39 -4.37 14.45 3.63
CA TYR A 39 -4.47 14.12 2.21
C TYR A 39 -4.45 15.35 1.30
N ALA A 40 -5.17 16.42 1.66
CA ALA A 40 -5.22 17.66 0.90
C ALA A 40 -3.87 18.39 0.81
N ALA A 41 -2.96 18.12 1.74
CA ALA A 41 -1.59 18.61 1.67
C ALA A 41 -0.79 18.03 0.49
N TRP A 42 -1.31 17.03 -0.23
CA TRP A 42 -0.81 16.61 -1.55
C TRP A 42 -1.57 17.35 -2.65
N ASP A 43 -2.88 17.12 -2.78
CA ASP A 43 -3.75 17.87 -3.69
C ASP A 43 -5.19 17.86 -3.16
N PRO A 44 -5.77 19.03 -2.84
CA PRO A 44 -7.11 19.13 -2.26
C PRO A 44 -8.22 18.73 -3.23
N ARG A 45 -8.01 18.79 -4.55
CA ARG A 45 -9.04 18.47 -5.55
C ARG A 45 -9.50 17.03 -5.46
N PHE A 46 -8.58 16.12 -5.13
CA PHE A 46 -8.86 14.70 -5.02
C PHE A 46 -9.65 14.32 -3.76
N LEU A 47 -9.86 15.23 -2.80
CA LEU A 47 -10.84 15.00 -1.74
C LEU A 47 -12.25 14.82 -2.29
N ALA A 48 -12.59 15.42 -3.44
CA ALA A 48 -13.86 15.18 -4.11
C ALA A 48 -14.04 13.69 -4.49
N LEU A 49 -12.95 13.04 -4.90
CA LEU A 49 -12.94 11.63 -5.26
C LEU A 49 -13.11 10.72 -4.03
N LEU A 50 -12.39 11.02 -2.94
CA LEU A 50 -12.55 10.32 -1.66
C LEU A 50 -13.98 10.48 -1.12
N LEU A 51 -14.54 11.70 -1.17
CA LEU A 51 -15.93 11.96 -0.77
C LEU A 51 -16.93 11.18 -1.63
N SER A 52 -16.67 11.07 -2.94
CA SER A 52 -17.53 10.33 -3.87
C SER A 52 -17.61 8.85 -3.50
N SER A 53 -16.46 8.19 -3.33
CA SER A 53 -16.39 6.79 -2.90
C SER A 53 -16.95 6.61 -1.48
N THR A 54 -16.63 7.52 -0.54
CA THR A 54 -17.19 7.52 0.82
C THR A 54 -18.73 7.51 0.79
N ALA A 55 -19.34 8.39 -0.01
CA ALA A 55 -20.80 8.49 -0.11
C ALA A 55 -21.41 7.19 -0.64
N ILE A 56 -20.89 6.68 -1.76
CA ILE A 56 -21.37 5.44 -2.37
C ILE A 56 -21.28 4.28 -1.37
N ASP A 57 -20.10 4.08 -0.79
CA ASP A 57 -19.80 2.90 0.03
C ASP A 57 -20.53 2.93 1.37
N TYR A 58 -20.73 4.12 1.95
CA TYR A 58 -21.55 4.27 3.15
C TYR A 58 -22.98 3.79 2.91
N PHE A 59 -23.64 4.32 1.88
CA PHE A 59 -25.04 3.98 1.61
C PHE A 59 -25.21 2.56 1.10
N CYS A 60 -24.25 2.03 0.34
CA CYS A 60 -24.23 0.61 -0.01
C CYS A 60 -24.11 -0.25 1.25
N GLY A 61 -23.21 0.09 2.19
CA GLY A 61 -23.08 -0.61 3.47
C GLY A 61 -24.38 -0.65 4.28
N ARG A 62 -25.11 0.48 4.37
CA ARG A 62 -26.44 0.51 5.01
C ARG A 62 -27.48 -0.32 4.24
N GLY A 63 -27.47 -0.25 2.92
CA GLY A 63 -28.37 -1.03 2.06
C GLY A 63 -28.15 -2.55 2.14
N ILE A 64 -26.90 -3.00 2.38
CA ILE A 64 -26.56 -4.43 2.52
C ILE A 64 -27.21 -5.05 3.77
N VAL A 65 -27.36 -4.28 4.85
CA VAL A 65 -28.05 -4.70 6.09
C VAL A 65 -29.52 -4.28 6.13
N ASP A 66 -30.06 -3.92 4.97
CA ASP A 66 -31.44 -3.52 4.79
C ASP A 66 -31.89 -2.27 5.56
N GLU A 67 -30.96 -1.35 5.82
CA GLU A 67 -31.28 -0.08 6.48
C GLU A 67 -31.32 1.07 5.48
N ARG A 68 -32.53 1.48 5.12
CA ARG A 68 -32.74 2.62 4.22
C ARG A 68 -32.48 3.95 4.92
N ARG A 69 -31.64 4.79 4.31
CA ARG A 69 -31.39 6.16 4.80
C ARG A 69 -32.37 7.14 4.14
N PRO A 70 -32.80 8.21 4.84
CA PRO A 70 -33.66 9.23 4.25
C PRO A 70 -32.99 9.91 3.05
N TRP A 71 -33.75 10.17 1.99
CA TRP A 71 -33.25 10.74 0.73
C TRP A 71 -32.46 12.04 0.91
N ARG A 72 -32.88 12.93 1.82
CA ARG A 72 -32.15 14.17 2.14
C ARG A 72 -30.68 13.93 2.50
N HIS A 73 -30.38 12.85 3.24
CA HIS A 73 -29.00 12.52 3.61
C HIS A 73 -28.22 11.95 2.42
N VAL A 74 -28.89 11.16 1.57
CA VAL A 74 -28.28 10.59 0.37
C VAL A 74 -27.88 11.70 -0.59
N ILE A 75 -28.82 12.61 -0.89
CA ILE A 75 -28.61 13.77 -1.75
C ILE A 75 -27.51 14.68 -1.18
N ALA A 76 -27.57 15.01 0.12
CA ALA A 76 -26.57 15.88 0.73
C ALA A 76 -25.16 15.29 0.64
N ALA A 77 -24.99 14.01 0.96
CA ALA A 77 -23.68 13.36 0.92
C ALA A 77 -23.13 13.18 -0.50
N THR A 78 -23.98 12.87 -1.49
CA THR A 78 -23.55 12.74 -2.89
C THR A 78 -23.30 14.09 -3.57
N ALA A 79 -23.80 15.20 -3.02
CA ALA A 79 -23.49 16.55 -3.48
C ALA A 79 -22.14 17.08 -2.95
N LEU A 80 -21.60 16.52 -1.84
CA LEU A 80 -20.35 16.98 -1.22
C LEU A 80 -19.16 17.10 -2.18
N PRO A 81 -18.92 16.17 -3.12
CA PRO A 81 -17.81 16.29 -4.07
C PRO A 81 -17.89 17.55 -4.95
N ALA A 82 -19.07 17.83 -5.51
CA ALA A 82 -19.28 19.00 -6.37
C ALA A 82 -19.19 20.30 -5.57
N LEU A 83 -19.77 20.31 -4.35
CA LEU A 83 -19.65 21.44 -3.43
C LEU A 83 -18.18 21.71 -3.07
N TRP A 84 -17.41 20.67 -2.77
CA TRP A 84 -15.99 20.80 -2.44
C TRP A 84 -15.17 21.38 -3.59
N LEU A 85 -15.35 20.89 -4.82
CA LEU A 85 -14.67 21.44 -6.00
C LEU A 85 -15.10 22.89 -6.28
N GLY A 86 -16.38 23.22 -6.08
CA GLY A 86 -16.89 24.58 -6.15
C GLY A 86 -16.21 25.50 -5.13
N THR A 87 -16.10 25.05 -3.87
CA THR A 87 -15.37 25.79 -2.82
C THR A 87 -13.90 25.97 -3.18
N CYS A 88 -13.21 24.93 -3.65
CA CYS A 88 -11.81 25.04 -4.08
C CYS A 88 -11.62 26.09 -5.18
N ARG A 89 -12.59 26.19 -6.10
CA ARG A 89 -12.59 27.21 -7.16
C ARG A 89 -12.80 28.62 -6.60
N LEU A 90 -13.72 28.79 -5.64
CA LEU A 90 -14.06 30.09 -5.05
C LEU A 90 -12.99 30.61 -4.07
N VAL A 91 -12.39 29.71 -3.30
CA VAL A 91 -11.39 30.02 -2.27
C VAL A 91 -9.99 30.22 -2.87
N ASN A 92 -9.85 30.19 -4.20
CA ASN A 92 -8.61 30.50 -4.90
C ASN A 92 -8.26 32.01 -4.86
N VAL A 93 -8.26 32.59 -3.65
CA VAL A 93 -7.70 33.90 -3.34
C VAL A 93 -6.22 33.67 -3.08
N ALA A 94 -5.38 34.06 -4.03
CA ALA A 94 -3.94 34.08 -3.82
C ALA A 94 -3.62 34.98 -2.61
N ALA A 95 -3.11 34.40 -1.54
CA ALA A 95 -2.60 35.15 -0.38
C ALA A 95 -1.07 35.24 -0.48
N PRO A 96 -0.43 36.36 -0.11
CA PRO A 96 1.03 36.47 -0.15
C PRO A 96 1.67 35.35 0.70
N GLY A 97 2.54 34.55 0.09
CA GLY A 97 3.23 33.44 0.76
C GLY A 97 2.49 32.10 0.78
N PHE A 98 1.25 32.02 0.28
CA PHE A 98 0.54 30.75 0.08
C PHE A 98 0.29 30.54 -1.42
N PRO A 99 0.88 29.50 -2.05
CA PRO A 99 0.48 29.14 -3.40
C PRO A 99 -1.03 28.90 -3.41
N GLY A 100 -1.75 29.62 -4.27
CA GLY A 100 -3.20 29.46 -4.41
C GLY A 100 -3.57 28.01 -4.70
N LEU A 101 -4.81 27.63 -4.38
CA LEU A 101 -5.30 26.29 -4.71
C LEU A 101 -5.16 26.04 -6.22
N PRO A 102 -4.83 24.80 -6.65
CA PRO A 102 -4.76 24.49 -8.07
C PRO A 102 -6.07 24.88 -8.76
N GLN A 103 -5.99 25.54 -9.92
CA GLN A 103 -7.19 25.95 -10.64
C GLN A 103 -8.07 24.71 -10.92
N VAL A 104 -9.34 24.81 -10.51
CA VAL A 104 -10.33 23.76 -10.72
C VAL A 104 -11.05 24.02 -12.03
N ASP A 105 -10.82 23.14 -13.02
CA ASP A 105 -11.57 23.13 -14.28
C ASP A 105 -13.07 23.01 -13.97
N PRO A 106 -13.93 23.92 -14.48
CA PRO A 106 -15.38 23.85 -14.21
C PRO A 106 -16.01 22.54 -14.72
N ARG A 107 -15.41 21.87 -15.71
CA ARG A 107 -15.86 20.55 -16.17
C ARG A 107 -15.76 19.50 -15.07
N LEU A 108 -14.76 19.58 -14.19
CA LEU A 108 -14.62 18.66 -13.06
C LEU A 108 -15.76 18.81 -12.05
N ILE A 109 -16.28 20.03 -11.86
CA ILE A 109 -17.48 20.26 -11.04
C ILE A 109 -18.69 19.59 -11.69
N GLY A 110 -18.84 19.72 -13.01
CA GLY A 110 -19.87 19.03 -13.78
C GLY A 110 -19.77 17.50 -13.66
N VAL A 111 -18.57 16.94 -13.80
CA VAL A 111 -18.31 15.50 -13.62
C VAL A 111 -18.65 15.06 -12.19
N ALA A 112 -18.25 15.82 -11.17
CA ALA A 112 -18.61 15.52 -9.79
C ALA A 112 -20.14 15.60 -9.55
N ALA A 113 -20.83 16.50 -10.25
CA ALA A 113 -22.30 16.60 -10.21
C ALA A 113 -23.00 15.43 -10.93
N LEU A 114 -22.31 14.65 -11.77
CA LEU A 114 -22.86 13.39 -12.31
C LEU A 114 -23.00 12.31 -11.24
N LEU A 115 -22.24 12.36 -10.14
CA LEU A 115 -22.35 11.38 -9.05
C LEU A 115 -23.78 11.25 -8.53
N PRO A 116 -24.45 12.31 -8.03
CA PRO A 116 -25.84 12.21 -7.59
C PRO A 116 -26.78 11.81 -8.73
N ALA A 117 -26.53 12.27 -9.97
CA ALA A 117 -27.36 11.96 -11.12
C ALA A 117 -27.37 10.46 -11.48
N VAL A 118 -26.24 9.76 -11.28
CA VAL A 118 -26.13 8.31 -11.52
C VAL A 118 -26.49 7.51 -10.28
N PHE A 119 -26.03 7.94 -9.11
CA PHE A 119 -26.18 7.20 -7.86
C PHE A 119 -27.62 7.18 -7.36
N LEU A 120 -28.35 8.30 -7.41
CA LEU A 120 -29.70 8.37 -6.85
C LEU A 120 -30.70 7.45 -7.58
N PRO A 121 -30.74 7.41 -8.93
CA PRO A 121 -31.57 6.44 -9.65
C PRO A 121 -31.18 4.99 -9.36
N ALA A 122 -29.88 4.67 -9.38
CA ALA A 122 -29.40 3.33 -9.07
C ALA A 122 -29.80 2.90 -7.65
N TYR A 123 -29.62 3.78 -6.66
CA TYR A 123 -30.05 3.58 -5.29
C TYR A 123 -31.56 3.35 -5.20
N ALA A 124 -32.38 4.15 -5.90
CA ALA A 124 -33.83 3.97 -5.95
C ALA A 124 -34.24 2.61 -6.52
N LEU A 125 -33.59 2.18 -7.61
CA LEU A 125 -33.86 0.91 -8.28
C LEU A 125 -33.51 -0.28 -7.38
N LEU A 126 -32.36 -0.24 -6.70
CA LEU A 126 -31.95 -1.31 -5.77
C LEU A 126 -32.94 -1.52 -4.62
N TRP A 127 -33.59 -0.45 -4.14
CA TRP A 127 -34.62 -0.56 -3.11
C TRP A 127 -35.92 -1.22 -3.58
N ARG A 128 -36.15 -1.31 -4.90
CA ARG A 128 -37.31 -2.03 -5.47
C ARG A 128 -37.09 -3.56 -5.54
N TRP A 129 -35.86 -4.03 -5.32
CA TRP A 129 -35.53 -5.45 -5.40
C TRP A 129 -35.88 -6.18 -4.10
N SER A 130 -36.08 -7.51 -4.19
CA SER A 130 -36.26 -8.36 -3.01
C SER A 130 -35.02 -8.33 -2.09
N PRO A 131 -35.15 -8.57 -0.77
CA PRO A 131 -34.04 -8.39 0.18
C PRO A 131 -32.74 -9.10 -0.21
N LEU A 132 -32.82 -10.36 -0.66
CA LEU A 132 -31.65 -11.13 -1.10
C LEU A 132 -30.99 -10.55 -2.37
N ARG A 133 -31.80 -10.11 -3.34
CA ARG A 133 -31.29 -9.49 -4.57
C ARG A 133 -30.73 -8.10 -4.28
N ARG A 134 -31.41 -7.31 -3.44
CA ARG A 134 -31.00 -5.98 -2.98
C ARG A 134 -29.63 -6.03 -2.31
N ARG A 135 -29.41 -6.97 -1.38
CA ARG A 135 -28.12 -7.19 -0.73
C ARG A 135 -26.99 -7.42 -1.75
N LYS A 136 -27.19 -8.35 -2.69
CA LYS A 136 -26.22 -8.63 -3.76
C LYS A 136 -26.01 -7.43 -4.69
N GLY A 137 -27.08 -6.69 -4.99
CA GLY A 137 -27.06 -5.49 -5.81
C GLY A 137 -26.23 -4.37 -5.20
N PHE A 138 -26.38 -4.09 -3.90
CA PHE A 138 -25.54 -3.10 -3.21
C PHE A 138 -24.06 -3.50 -3.14
N VAL A 139 -23.76 -4.79 -2.92
CA VAL A 139 -22.37 -5.28 -3.00
C VAL A 139 -21.81 -5.08 -4.40
N ALA A 140 -22.54 -5.52 -5.43
CA ALA A 140 -22.10 -5.38 -6.81
C ALA A 140 -21.88 -3.91 -7.19
N PHE A 141 -22.80 -3.02 -6.78
CA PHE A 141 -22.67 -1.59 -7.04
C PHE A 141 -21.43 -0.97 -6.38
N SER A 142 -21.18 -1.27 -5.10
CA SER A 142 -19.97 -0.80 -4.39
C SER A 142 -18.70 -1.35 -5.04
N VAL A 143 -18.65 -2.65 -5.37
CA VAL A 143 -17.48 -3.25 -6.02
C VAL A 143 -17.23 -2.66 -7.41
N ILE A 144 -18.25 -2.55 -8.25
CA ILE A 144 -18.14 -2.04 -9.61
C ILE A 144 -17.71 -0.57 -9.60
N SER A 145 -18.32 0.27 -8.75
CA SER A 145 -17.94 1.69 -8.66
C SER A 145 -16.50 1.88 -8.20
N ASN A 146 -16.04 1.13 -7.19
CA ASN A 146 -14.66 1.16 -6.74
C ASN A 146 -13.68 0.69 -7.82
N LEU A 147 -13.96 -0.43 -8.49
CA LEU A 147 -13.12 -0.93 -9.57
C LEU A 147 -13.12 -0.02 -10.80
N ALA A 148 -14.23 0.66 -11.10
CA ALA A 148 -14.31 1.64 -12.18
C ALA A 148 -13.43 2.87 -11.88
N VAL A 149 -13.47 3.38 -10.65
CA VAL A 149 -12.60 4.47 -10.20
C VAL A 149 -11.13 4.07 -10.28
N LEU A 150 -10.76 2.91 -9.71
CA LEU A 150 -9.39 2.40 -9.79
C LEU A 150 -8.97 2.19 -11.25
N GLY A 151 -9.85 1.59 -12.06
CA GLY A 151 -9.58 1.27 -13.45
C GLY A 151 -9.31 2.51 -14.30
N PHE A 152 -10.14 3.54 -14.14
CA PHE A 152 -9.99 4.82 -14.82
C PHE A 152 -8.69 5.52 -14.41
N PHE A 153 -8.45 5.76 -13.12
CA PHE A 153 -7.27 6.54 -12.72
C PHE A 153 -5.95 5.79 -12.88
N LYS A 154 -5.95 4.46 -12.80
CA LYS A 154 -4.72 3.67 -12.85
C LYS A 154 -4.35 3.14 -14.23
N TYR A 155 -5.33 2.71 -15.02
CA TYR A 155 -5.05 1.98 -16.25
C TYR A 155 -5.43 2.73 -17.54
N PHE A 156 -6.10 3.88 -17.44
CA PHE A 156 -6.52 4.63 -18.63
C PHE A 156 -5.34 4.95 -19.56
N ASN A 157 -4.28 5.56 -19.02
CA ASN A 157 -3.09 5.94 -19.81
C ASN A 157 -2.43 4.70 -20.45
N PHE A 158 -2.25 3.62 -19.69
CA PHE A 158 -1.64 2.38 -20.18
C PHE A 158 -2.43 1.75 -21.34
N PHE A 159 -3.77 1.66 -21.21
CA PHE A 159 -4.60 1.10 -22.27
C PHE A 159 -4.68 2.02 -23.48
N SER A 160 -4.77 3.35 -23.29
CA SER A 160 -4.78 4.30 -24.40
C SER A 160 -3.48 4.24 -25.20
N ASP A 161 -2.34 4.16 -24.52
CA ASP A 161 -1.03 4.12 -25.17
C ASP A 161 -0.78 2.77 -25.85
N SER A 162 -1.17 1.67 -25.20
CA SER A 162 -1.11 0.32 -25.80
C SER A 162 -1.98 0.22 -27.05
N LEU A 163 -3.18 0.80 -27.05
CA LEU A 163 -4.07 0.81 -28.21
C LEU A 163 -3.51 1.68 -29.34
N ARG A 164 -2.94 2.85 -29.03
CA ARG A 164 -2.25 3.70 -30.01
C ARG A 164 -1.10 2.95 -30.68
N GLN A 165 -0.27 2.26 -29.90
CA GLN A 165 0.84 1.45 -30.42
C GLN A 165 0.35 0.29 -31.30
N LEU A 166 -0.73 -0.40 -30.88
CA LEU A 166 -1.32 -1.48 -31.67
C LEU A 166 -1.88 -0.98 -33.01
N LEU A 167 -2.64 0.11 -33.00
CA LEU A 167 -3.19 0.69 -34.23
C LEU A 167 -2.08 1.13 -35.18
N HIS A 168 -1.04 1.78 -34.65
CA HIS A 168 0.13 2.16 -35.44
C HIS A 168 0.83 0.94 -36.06
N ALA A 169 1.00 -0.15 -35.29
CA ALA A 169 1.56 -1.40 -35.81
C ALA A 169 0.69 -2.06 -36.89
N LEU A 170 -0.63 -1.84 -36.85
CA LEU A 170 -1.58 -2.28 -37.87
C LEU A 170 -1.69 -1.30 -39.06
N GLY A 171 -0.87 -0.26 -39.11
CA GLY A 171 -0.87 0.75 -40.18
C GLY A 171 -1.96 1.81 -40.06
N ALA A 172 -2.69 1.87 -38.94
CA ALA A 172 -3.69 2.89 -38.66
C ALA A 172 -3.11 3.99 -37.74
N SER A 173 -3.17 5.25 -38.16
CA SER A 173 -2.77 6.37 -37.32
C SER A 173 -3.94 6.87 -36.48
N ALA A 174 -3.88 6.66 -35.16
CA ALA A 174 -4.90 7.16 -34.25
C ALA A 174 -4.64 8.63 -33.89
N HIS A 175 -5.43 9.56 -34.45
CA HIS A 175 -5.26 11.02 -34.26
C HIS A 175 -6.01 11.58 -33.04
N TRP A 176 -6.52 10.72 -32.15
CA TRP A 176 -7.23 11.18 -30.95
C TRP A 176 -6.28 11.73 -29.88
N ASP A 177 -6.60 12.92 -29.37
CA ASP A 177 -5.90 13.48 -28.21
C ASP A 177 -6.68 13.13 -26.93
N LEU A 178 -6.31 12.01 -26.31
CA LEU A 178 -6.87 11.59 -25.03
C LEU A 178 -6.09 12.26 -23.89
N PRO A 179 -6.78 12.75 -22.85
CA PRO A 179 -6.13 13.44 -21.74
C PRO A 179 -5.25 12.48 -20.94
N THR A 180 -4.07 12.95 -20.51
CA THR A 180 -3.25 12.24 -19.53
C THR A 180 -3.87 12.35 -18.14
N ILE A 181 -4.24 11.21 -17.56
CA ILE A 181 -4.87 11.16 -16.24
C ILE A 181 -3.78 11.09 -15.16
N VAL A 182 -3.86 11.99 -14.17
CA VAL A 182 -3.00 11.97 -12.99
C VAL A 182 -3.54 10.93 -12.00
N LEU A 183 -2.69 10.00 -11.56
CA LEU A 183 -3.03 8.98 -10.58
C LEU A 183 -3.12 9.60 -9.17
N PRO A 184 -4.27 9.53 -8.49
CA PRO A 184 -4.40 10.04 -7.13
C PRO A 184 -3.66 9.15 -6.15
N VAL A 185 -2.90 9.77 -5.24
CA VAL A 185 -2.25 9.04 -4.13
C VAL A 185 -3.33 8.31 -3.31
N ALA A 186 -2.97 7.14 -2.78
CA ALA A 186 -3.80 6.29 -1.92
C ALA A 186 -5.03 5.61 -2.56
N ILE A 187 -5.40 5.94 -3.81
CA ILE A 187 -6.68 5.46 -4.37
C ILE A 187 -6.79 3.94 -4.40
N SER A 188 -5.67 3.26 -4.66
CA SER A 188 -5.58 1.80 -4.68
C SER A 188 -5.94 1.17 -3.32
N PHE A 189 -5.38 1.70 -2.22
CA PHE A 189 -5.65 1.22 -0.87
C PHE A 189 -7.09 1.56 -0.44
N TYR A 190 -7.55 2.76 -0.79
CA TYR A 190 -8.91 3.23 -0.53
C TYR A 190 -9.95 2.29 -1.16
N THR A 191 -9.79 1.96 -2.45
CA THR A 191 -10.63 1.01 -3.19
C THR A 191 -10.67 -0.35 -2.51
N PHE A 192 -9.53 -0.90 -2.10
CA PHE A 192 -9.49 -2.21 -1.44
C PHE A 192 -10.19 -2.22 -0.09
N GLN A 193 -10.06 -1.17 0.70
CA GLN A 193 -10.76 -1.05 1.97
C GLN A 193 -12.27 -0.87 1.80
N SER A 194 -12.71 -0.11 0.80
CA SER A 194 -14.12 0.02 0.43
C SER A 194 -14.74 -1.30 -0.02
N ILE A 195 -14.06 -2.04 -0.91
CA ILE A 195 -14.50 -3.37 -1.35
C ILE A 195 -14.56 -4.33 -0.15
N SER A 196 -13.53 -4.31 0.70
CA SER A 196 -13.51 -5.09 1.94
C SER A 196 -14.72 -4.81 2.81
N TYR A 197 -15.03 -3.53 3.04
CA TYR A 197 -16.16 -3.11 3.84
C TYR A 197 -17.48 -3.68 3.31
N ALA A 198 -17.79 -3.50 2.02
CA ALA A 198 -19.03 -3.99 1.42
C ALA A 198 -19.12 -5.52 1.45
N VAL A 199 -18.05 -6.22 1.07
CA VAL A 199 -18.05 -7.69 1.02
C VAL A 199 -18.10 -8.30 2.41
N ASP A 200 -17.37 -7.77 3.39
CA ASP A 200 -17.34 -8.31 4.75
C ASP A 200 -18.68 -8.13 5.46
N ILE A 201 -19.35 -6.97 5.31
CA ILE A 201 -20.71 -6.78 5.82
C ILE A 201 -21.69 -7.76 5.15
N ALA A 202 -21.55 -7.97 3.84
CA ALA A 202 -22.35 -8.94 3.12
C ALA A 202 -22.04 -10.41 3.51
N ARG A 203 -20.90 -10.67 4.14
CA ARG A 203 -20.53 -11.97 4.73
C ARG A 203 -20.85 -12.05 6.24
N GLY A 204 -21.37 -10.98 6.85
CA GLY A 204 -21.64 -10.93 8.29
C GLY A 204 -20.38 -10.86 9.16
N GLN A 205 -19.24 -10.42 8.60
CA GLN A 205 -17.95 -10.33 9.29
C GLN A 205 -17.72 -8.97 9.97
N GLY A 206 -18.76 -8.14 10.04
CA GLY A 206 -18.78 -6.84 10.72
C GLY A 206 -20.11 -6.13 10.50
N GLN A 207 -20.30 -5.04 11.23
CA GLN A 207 -21.47 -4.18 11.11
C GLN A 207 -21.12 -2.91 10.32
N PRO A 208 -22.06 -2.36 9.52
CA PRO A 208 -21.82 -1.09 8.85
C PRO A 208 -21.74 0.05 9.86
N ALA A 209 -20.89 1.03 9.55
CA ALA A 209 -20.77 2.25 10.35
C ALA A 209 -22.13 2.93 10.51
N ARG A 210 -22.43 3.34 11.74
CA ARG A 210 -23.74 3.92 12.11
C ARG A 210 -23.96 5.34 11.59
N GLN A 211 -22.88 6.05 11.31
CA GLN A 211 -22.91 7.46 10.91
C GLN A 211 -21.93 7.71 9.77
N PHE A 212 -22.28 8.66 8.90
CA PHE A 212 -21.47 9.03 7.74
C PHE A 212 -20.09 9.55 8.16
N VAL A 213 -20.03 10.43 9.17
CA VAL A 213 -18.77 11.02 9.68
C VAL A 213 -17.83 9.94 10.21
N LEU A 214 -18.35 8.99 10.99
CA LEU A 214 -17.60 7.84 11.49
C LEU A 214 -17.06 7.00 10.33
N PHE A 215 -17.89 6.70 9.32
CA PHE A 215 -17.47 5.96 8.15
C PHE A 215 -16.36 6.69 7.37
N ALA A 216 -16.51 7.99 7.16
CA ALA A 216 -15.54 8.83 6.48
C ALA A 216 -14.20 8.87 7.24
N ALA A 217 -14.24 9.01 8.57
CA ALA A 217 -13.05 8.98 9.42
C ALA A 217 -12.36 7.60 9.42
N TYR A 218 -13.13 6.52 9.42
CA TYR A 218 -12.65 5.14 9.31
C TYR A 218 -11.93 4.90 7.98
N LEU A 219 -12.56 5.32 6.88
CA LEU A 219 -12.07 5.01 5.54
C LEU A 219 -10.89 5.89 5.12
N ALA A 220 -10.88 7.15 5.57
CA ALA A 220 -9.82 8.10 5.26
C ALA A 220 -8.71 8.16 6.32
N PHE A 221 -8.74 7.31 7.36
CA PHE A 221 -7.86 7.41 8.52
C PHE A 221 -6.38 7.64 8.16
N PHE A 222 -5.87 8.85 8.43
CA PHE A 222 -4.59 9.34 7.88
C PHE A 222 -3.37 8.45 8.14
N PRO A 223 -3.22 7.76 9.29
CA PRO A 223 -2.07 6.87 9.47
C PRO A 223 -2.12 5.73 8.47
N GLN A 224 -3.31 5.25 8.11
CA GLN A 224 -3.48 4.12 7.22
C GLN A 224 -3.57 4.53 5.73
N LEU A 225 -4.18 5.68 5.44
CA LEU A 225 -4.67 6.05 4.10
C LEU A 225 -3.65 5.85 2.97
N ILE A 226 -2.42 6.34 3.14
CA ILE A 226 -1.44 6.40 2.05
C ILE A 226 -0.78 5.03 1.77
N ALA A 227 -0.27 4.39 2.81
CA ALA A 227 0.56 3.19 2.69
C ALA A 227 0.45 2.27 3.91
N GLY A 228 -0.65 2.39 4.68
CA GLY A 228 -0.89 1.55 5.83
C GLY A 228 -1.39 0.15 5.46
N PRO A 229 -1.50 -0.73 6.46
CA PRO A 229 -2.08 -2.07 6.29
C PRO A 229 -3.52 -2.01 5.77
N ILE A 230 -3.92 -2.96 4.94
CA ILE A 230 -5.32 -3.08 4.49
C ILE A 230 -6.12 -3.76 5.58
N GLU A 231 -6.97 -2.99 6.27
CA GLU A 231 -7.70 -3.46 7.44
C GLU A 231 -9.00 -4.18 7.12
N ARG A 232 -9.45 -5.01 8.09
CA ARG A 232 -10.73 -5.72 8.06
C ARG A 232 -11.77 -4.96 8.87
N VAL A 233 -12.99 -4.83 8.33
CA VAL A 233 -14.07 -4.08 9.00
C VAL A 233 -14.35 -4.58 10.41
N GLY A 234 -14.36 -5.91 10.62
CA GLY A 234 -14.69 -6.53 11.90
C GLY A 234 -13.69 -6.26 13.03
N ARG A 235 -12.45 -5.88 12.71
CA ARG A 235 -11.42 -5.53 13.71
C ARG A 235 -11.21 -4.02 13.80
N PHE A 236 -11.26 -3.33 12.68
CA PHE A 236 -10.82 -1.95 12.60
C PHE A 236 -11.92 -0.95 12.96
N LEU A 237 -13.12 -1.08 12.38
CA LEU A 237 -14.23 -0.17 12.63
C LEU A 237 -14.67 -0.11 14.12
N PRO A 238 -14.75 -1.22 14.87
CA PRO A 238 -15.13 -1.17 16.28
C PRO A 238 -14.21 -0.31 17.16
N GLN A 239 -12.95 -0.13 16.77
CA GLN A 239 -11.99 0.71 17.49
C GLN A 239 -12.33 2.20 17.42
N PHE A 240 -13.13 2.61 16.44
CA PHE A 240 -13.66 3.98 16.33
C PHE A 240 -15.00 4.12 17.07
N GLU A 241 -15.76 3.04 17.22
CA GLU A 241 -17.07 3.05 17.89
C GLU A 241 -16.97 3.01 19.41
N THR A 242 -15.84 2.53 19.95
CA THR A 242 -15.62 2.41 21.39
C THR A 242 -14.50 3.32 21.84
N ALA A 243 -14.78 4.23 22.78
CA ALA A 243 -13.77 5.08 23.37
C ALA A 243 -12.80 4.23 24.22
N ARG A 244 -11.58 4.04 23.74
CA ARG A 244 -10.50 3.45 24.55
C ARG A 244 -10.01 4.45 25.60
N ALA A 245 -9.64 3.93 26.76
CA ALA A 245 -8.94 4.68 27.80
C ALA A 245 -7.48 4.89 27.41
N TRP A 246 -6.89 6.01 27.84
CA TRP A 246 -5.47 6.26 27.65
C TRP A 246 -4.64 5.29 28.49
N SER A 247 -3.50 4.85 27.96
CA SER A 247 -2.52 4.04 28.67
C SER A 247 -1.12 4.44 28.27
N ARG A 248 -0.14 4.22 29.16
CA ARG A 248 1.29 4.45 28.87
C ARG A 248 1.79 3.54 27.74
N ASP A 249 1.15 2.39 27.54
CA ASP A 249 1.50 1.44 26.48
C ASP A 249 1.27 2.03 25.09
N HIS A 250 0.23 2.86 24.91
CA HIS A 250 0.00 3.56 23.64
C HIS A 250 1.21 4.44 23.26
N LEU A 251 1.74 5.18 24.22
CA LEU A 251 2.90 6.05 24.03
C LEU A 251 4.16 5.22 23.73
N HIS A 252 4.49 4.26 24.60
CA HIS A 252 5.71 3.47 24.45
C HIS A 252 5.70 2.65 23.13
N GLN A 253 4.62 1.94 22.84
CA GLN A 253 4.51 1.15 21.63
C GLN A 253 4.43 2.00 20.36
N GLY A 254 3.76 3.16 20.44
CA GLY A 254 3.68 4.13 19.35
C GLY A 254 5.05 4.71 19.01
N LEU A 255 5.78 5.20 20.00
CA LEU A 255 7.13 5.75 19.81
C LEU A 255 8.13 4.70 19.34
N ALA A 256 8.07 3.47 19.87
CA ALA A 256 8.93 2.38 19.40
C ALA A 256 8.68 2.05 17.91
N LEU A 257 7.41 2.02 17.47
CA LEU A 257 7.07 1.84 16.05
C LEU A 257 7.54 3.01 15.19
N LEU A 258 7.36 4.24 15.65
CA LEU A 258 7.84 5.43 14.93
C LEU A 258 9.36 5.40 14.77
N LEU A 259 10.10 5.09 15.83
CA LEU A 259 11.57 5.03 15.81
C LEU A 259 12.08 3.92 14.88
N THR A 260 11.55 2.70 15.00
CA THR A 260 11.92 1.58 14.11
C THR A 260 11.51 1.86 12.66
N GLY A 261 10.35 2.50 12.46
CA GLY A 261 9.86 2.90 11.14
C GLY A 261 10.77 3.92 10.48
N LEU A 262 11.15 4.98 11.20
CA LEU A 262 12.13 5.98 10.76
C LEU A 262 13.46 5.33 10.45
N PHE A 263 13.97 4.46 11.33
CA PHE A 263 15.25 3.77 11.11
C PHE A 263 15.24 2.98 9.79
N LYS A 264 14.20 2.19 9.55
CA LYS A 264 14.08 1.41 8.30
C LYS A 264 13.96 2.30 7.06
N LYS A 265 13.22 3.41 7.15
CA LYS A 265 13.01 4.33 6.03
C LYS A 265 14.26 5.17 5.76
N VAL A 266 14.67 5.98 6.73
CA VAL A 266 15.72 7.00 6.58
C VAL A 266 17.11 6.39 6.59
N PHE A 267 17.42 5.51 7.56
CA PHE A 267 18.77 4.94 7.65
C PHE A 267 18.98 3.81 6.65
N VAL A 268 18.04 2.86 6.54
CA VAL A 268 18.24 1.70 5.64
C VAL A 268 17.84 2.05 4.21
N ALA A 269 16.57 2.41 3.98
CA ALA A 269 16.03 2.45 2.63
C ALA A 269 16.57 3.62 1.80
N ASP A 270 16.65 4.82 2.36
CA ASP A 270 17.09 6.00 1.61
C ASP A 270 18.57 5.88 1.22
N ASN A 271 19.41 5.31 2.07
CA ASN A 271 20.82 5.04 1.75
C ASN A 271 20.99 3.87 0.77
N CYS A 272 20.13 2.85 0.82
CA CYS A 272 20.08 1.82 -0.22
C CYS A 272 19.61 2.39 -1.57
N ALA A 273 18.68 3.34 -1.55
CA ALA A 273 18.13 3.97 -2.74
C ALA A 273 19.19 4.72 -3.55
N LEU A 274 20.18 5.35 -2.92
CA LEU A 274 21.29 6.00 -3.63
C LEU A 274 22.02 5.01 -4.55
N LEU A 275 22.34 3.84 -4.02
CA LEU A 275 23.01 2.77 -4.75
C LEU A 275 22.09 2.14 -5.79
N THR A 276 20.83 1.87 -5.43
CA THR A 276 19.85 1.34 -6.37
C THR A 276 19.62 2.28 -7.55
N ASN A 277 19.40 3.57 -7.30
CA ASN A 277 19.14 4.55 -8.35
C ASN A 277 20.35 4.70 -9.28
N HIS A 278 21.57 4.64 -8.74
CA HIS A 278 22.78 4.61 -9.56
C HIS A 278 22.84 3.37 -10.46
N VAL A 279 22.63 2.17 -9.92
CA VAL A 279 22.75 0.91 -10.68
C VAL A 279 21.64 0.72 -11.71
N PHE A 280 20.43 1.22 -11.40
CA PHE A 280 19.28 1.18 -12.30
C PHE A 280 19.18 2.43 -13.20
N ASP A 281 20.17 3.31 -13.22
CA ASP A 281 20.25 4.35 -14.24
C ASP A 281 20.69 3.72 -15.57
N PRO A 282 19.93 3.87 -16.68
CA PRO A 282 20.31 3.36 -17.99
C PRO A 282 21.69 3.84 -18.49
N LYS A 283 22.20 4.96 -17.96
CA LYS A 283 23.51 5.54 -18.32
C LYS A 283 24.66 4.89 -17.56
N THR A 284 24.40 4.14 -16.49
CA THR A 284 25.44 3.48 -15.69
C THR A 284 25.86 2.18 -16.37
N PRO A 285 27.16 1.99 -16.71
CA PRO A 285 27.65 0.72 -17.20
C PRO A 285 27.39 -0.40 -16.20
N LEU A 286 26.80 -1.50 -16.67
CA LEU A 286 26.35 -2.60 -15.80
C LEU A 286 27.10 -3.91 -16.09
N ASP A 287 27.83 -4.38 -15.08
CA ASP A 287 28.48 -5.69 -15.01
C ASP A 287 27.84 -6.58 -13.92
N ALA A 288 28.33 -7.81 -13.76
CA ALA A 288 27.73 -8.78 -12.83
C ALA A 288 27.83 -8.35 -11.34
N PRO A 289 28.98 -7.88 -10.81
CA PRO A 289 29.07 -7.37 -9.44
C PRO A 289 28.11 -6.21 -9.15
N TRP A 290 28.05 -5.21 -10.03
CA TRP A 290 27.15 -4.07 -9.86
C TRP A 290 25.69 -4.48 -9.98
N ALA A 291 25.36 -5.40 -10.89
CA ALA A 291 24.02 -5.97 -10.99
C ALA A 291 23.61 -6.63 -9.65
N LEU A 292 24.39 -7.59 -9.15
CA LEU A 292 24.08 -8.24 -7.87
C LEU A 292 23.93 -7.22 -6.73
N LEU A 293 24.85 -6.28 -6.64
CA LEU A 293 24.85 -5.25 -5.61
C LEU A 293 23.59 -4.38 -5.70
N GLY A 294 23.18 -3.95 -6.90
CA GLY A 294 21.97 -3.17 -7.12
C GLY A 294 20.69 -3.95 -6.79
N ALA A 295 20.64 -5.25 -7.09
CA ALA A 295 19.49 -6.08 -6.72
C ALA A 295 19.35 -6.24 -5.21
N VAL A 296 20.46 -6.46 -4.49
CA VAL A 296 20.46 -6.54 -3.02
C VAL A 296 20.11 -5.19 -2.41
N ALA A 297 20.70 -4.10 -2.90
CA ALA A 297 20.37 -2.74 -2.48
C ALA A 297 18.87 -2.47 -2.68
N PHE A 298 18.31 -2.83 -3.84
CA PHE A 298 16.90 -2.60 -4.10
C PHE A 298 16.00 -3.44 -3.18
N ALA A 299 16.37 -4.69 -2.87
CA ALA A 299 15.64 -5.51 -1.91
C ALA A 299 15.53 -4.81 -0.54
N PHE A 300 16.64 -4.32 0.01
CA PHE A 300 16.60 -3.63 1.29
C PHE A 300 16.00 -2.22 1.20
N GLN A 301 16.08 -1.55 0.05
CA GLN A 301 15.33 -0.31 -0.22
C GLN A 301 13.83 -0.57 -0.15
N ILE A 302 13.28 -1.45 -1.00
CA ILE A 302 11.82 -1.68 -1.06
C ILE A 302 11.28 -2.19 0.27
N TYR A 303 12.04 -3.04 0.96
CA TYR A 303 11.66 -3.52 2.28
C TYR A 303 11.69 -2.41 3.33
N GLY A 304 12.80 -1.69 3.47
CA GLY A 304 12.96 -0.65 4.48
C GLY A 304 12.00 0.50 4.28
N ASP A 305 11.74 0.88 3.03
CA ASP A 305 10.83 1.96 2.66
C ASP A 305 9.39 1.59 3.03
N PHE A 306 8.92 0.44 2.54
CA PHE A 306 7.51 0.06 2.76
C PHE A 306 7.23 -0.44 4.18
N SER A 307 8.13 -1.26 4.74
CA SER A 307 8.02 -1.70 6.14
C SER A 307 8.21 -0.53 7.10
N GLY A 308 9.07 0.44 6.77
CA GLY A 308 9.26 1.68 7.51
C GLY A 308 7.98 2.52 7.53
N TYR A 309 7.41 2.84 6.36
CA TYR A 309 6.14 3.57 6.26
C TYR A 309 4.98 2.87 6.96
N THR A 310 4.90 1.53 6.85
CA THR A 310 3.86 0.78 7.56
C THR A 310 4.03 0.88 9.09
N ASP A 311 5.26 0.86 9.61
CA ASP A 311 5.47 1.03 11.04
C ASP A 311 5.25 2.46 11.51
N LEU A 312 5.55 3.47 10.68
CA LEU A 312 5.18 4.86 10.94
C LEU A 312 3.66 4.99 11.05
N ALA A 313 2.92 4.43 10.08
CA ALA A 313 1.46 4.34 10.10
C ALA A 313 0.93 3.66 11.38
N ARG A 314 1.47 2.49 11.71
CA ARG A 314 1.08 1.73 12.92
C ARG A 314 1.41 2.52 14.19
N GLY A 315 2.57 3.17 14.27
CA GLY A 315 3.00 3.95 15.41
C GLY A 315 2.11 5.16 15.67
N SER A 316 1.79 5.90 14.62
CA SER A 316 0.86 7.04 14.67
C SER A 316 -0.55 6.61 15.09
N ALA A 317 -1.05 5.48 14.57
CA ALA A 317 -2.33 4.93 15.01
C ALA A 317 -2.30 4.50 16.49
N ARG A 318 -1.20 3.89 16.94
CA ARG A 318 -1.04 3.45 18.33
C ARG A 318 -1.05 4.60 19.33
N LEU A 319 -0.50 5.77 18.98
CA LEU A 319 -0.62 6.98 19.80
C LEU A 319 -2.07 7.45 19.98
N LEU A 320 -2.96 7.09 19.05
CA LEU A 320 -4.40 7.34 19.11
C LEU A 320 -5.17 6.16 19.72
N GLY A 321 -4.47 5.17 20.28
CA GLY A 321 -5.06 3.96 20.84
C GLY A 321 -5.65 3.01 19.79
N ILE A 322 -5.40 3.25 18.50
CA ILE A 322 -5.89 2.44 17.38
C ILE A 322 -4.81 1.44 16.96
N GLU A 323 -5.21 0.18 16.83
CA GLU A 323 -4.35 -0.91 16.43
C GLU A 323 -4.48 -1.23 14.95
N LEU A 324 -3.41 -1.02 14.21
CA LEU A 324 -3.24 -1.47 12.83
C LEU A 324 -2.48 -2.81 12.77
N SER A 325 -2.84 -3.62 11.79
CA SER A 325 -2.29 -4.94 11.49
C SER A 325 -0.81 -4.86 11.07
N SER A 326 -0.07 -5.96 11.19
CA SER A 326 1.33 -6.00 10.71
C SER A 326 1.39 -6.46 9.25
N ASN A 327 2.08 -5.69 8.39
CA ASN A 327 2.32 -6.05 7.00
C ASN A 327 3.53 -6.96 6.79
N PHE A 328 4.52 -6.93 7.69
CA PHE A 328 5.81 -7.57 7.45
C PHE A 328 6.21 -8.47 8.61
N ARG A 329 6.82 -9.61 8.27
CA ARG A 329 7.32 -10.58 9.25
C ARG A 329 8.60 -11.27 8.77
N PHE A 330 9.69 -10.51 8.74
CA PHE A 330 11.02 -10.92 8.28
C PHE A 330 10.95 -11.66 6.92
N PRO A 331 10.51 -10.99 5.85
CA PRO A 331 10.22 -11.64 4.57
C PRO A 331 11.45 -12.32 3.94
N TYR A 332 12.66 -11.80 4.17
CA TYR A 332 13.89 -12.38 3.64
C TYR A 332 14.42 -13.57 4.43
N SER A 333 13.75 -13.95 5.52
CA SER A 333 13.95 -15.24 6.20
C SER A 333 12.99 -16.33 5.69
N ALA A 334 12.26 -16.09 4.60
CA ALA A 334 11.31 -17.04 4.04
C ALA A 334 12.03 -18.25 3.44
N ARG A 335 11.48 -19.45 3.63
CA ARG A 335 12.06 -20.71 3.11
C ARG A 335 11.52 -21.14 1.74
N GLY A 336 10.51 -20.43 1.23
CA GLY A 336 9.89 -20.73 -0.05
C GLY A 336 8.84 -19.67 -0.39
N PRO A 337 8.22 -19.77 -1.58
CA PRO A 337 7.34 -18.72 -2.08
C PRO A 337 6.05 -18.61 -1.28
N SER A 338 5.52 -19.73 -0.75
CA SER A 338 4.31 -19.67 0.09
C SER A 338 4.59 -19.00 1.42
N ASP A 339 5.73 -19.31 2.05
CA ASP A 339 6.20 -18.65 3.27
C ASP A 339 6.50 -17.15 3.03
N PHE A 340 7.11 -16.80 1.90
CA PHE A 340 7.38 -15.41 1.53
C PHE A 340 6.10 -14.55 1.49
N TRP A 341 5.06 -15.02 0.79
CA TRP A 341 3.78 -14.30 0.71
C TRP A 341 2.97 -14.29 2.01
N GLN A 342 3.35 -15.09 3.00
CA GLN A 342 2.81 -15.01 4.37
C GLN A 342 3.56 -14.00 5.25
N ARG A 343 4.68 -13.45 4.76
CA ARG A 343 5.57 -12.53 5.48
C ARG A 343 5.70 -11.17 4.81
N TRP A 344 5.56 -11.09 3.50
CA TRP A 344 5.63 -9.86 2.70
C TRP A 344 4.22 -9.31 2.46
N HIS A 345 4.03 -8.00 2.69
CA HIS A 345 2.79 -7.27 2.45
C HIS A 345 1.51 -8.06 2.83
N ARG A 346 1.52 -8.62 4.05
CA ARG A 346 0.58 -9.66 4.50
C ARG A 346 -0.88 -9.27 4.33
N THR A 347 -1.25 -8.03 4.63
CA THR A 347 -2.65 -7.61 4.47
C THR A 347 -3.11 -7.69 3.03
N LEU A 348 -2.29 -7.29 2.06
CA LEU A 348 -2.60 -7.41 0.64
C LEU A 348 -2.68 -8.87 0.20
N SER A 349 -1.71 -9.69 0.61
CA SER A 349 -1.72 -11.12 0.29
C SER A 349 -2.98 -11.82 0.85
N THR A 350 -3.39 -11.49 2.07
CA THR A 350 -4.65 -12.00 2.63
C THR A 350 -5.88 -11.38 1.96
N TRP A 351 -5.83 -10.14 1.50
CA TRP A 351 -6.89 -9.50 0.73
C TRP A 351 -7.15 -10.26 -0.57
N PHE A 352 -6.12 -10.48 -1.39
CA PHE A 352 -6.22 -11.26 -2.63
C PHE A 352 -6.69 -12.69 -2.36
N ARG A 353 -6.20 -13.33 -1.30
CA ARG A 353 -6.65 -14.65 -0.91
C ARG A 353 -8.16 -14.68 -0.61
N ASP A 354 -8.65 -13.75 0.21
CA ASP A 354 -9.99 -13.82 0.80
C ASP A 354 -11.09 -13.23 -0.12
N TYR A 355 -10.74 -12.33 -1.05
CA TYR A 355 -11.69 -11.71 -1.99
C TYR A 355 -11.56 -12.18 -3.43
N LEU A 356 -10.45 -12.81 -3.81
CA LEU A 356 -10.26 -13.30 -5.17
C LEU A 356 -10.01 -14.81 -5.21
N TYR A 357 -8.96 -15.30 -4.55
CA TYR A 357 -8.57 -16.71 -4.65
C TYR A 357 -9.63 -17.68 -4.11
N ILE A 358 -10.12 -17.46 -2.89
CA ILE A 358 -11.13 -18.32 -2.24
C ILE A 358 -12.46 -18.29 -3.03
N PRO A 359 -13.02 -17.12 -3.41
CA PRO A 359 -14.22 -17.08 -4.25
C PRO A 359 -14.11 -17.79 -5.61
N LEU A 360 -12.92 -17.81 -6.24
CA LEU A 360 -12.67 -18.56 -7.47
C LEU A 360 -12.63 -20.09 -7.26
N GLY A 361 -12.73 -20.57 -6.01
CA GLY A 361 -12.77 -21.98 -5.63
C GLY A 361 -11.60 -22.40 -4.73
N GLY A 362 -10.59 -21.53 -4.54
CA GLY A 362 -9.41 -21.81 -3.71
C GLY A 362 -8.81 -23.19 -3.99
N ASN A 363 -8.48 -23.91 -2.92
CA ASN A 363 -7.93 -25.28 -2.98
C ASN A 363 -9.02 -26.38 -3.11
N ARG A 364 -10.30 -26.01 -3.29
CA ARG A 364 -11.43 -26.98 -3.34
C ARG A 364 -11.70 -27.53 -4.73
N ARG A 365 -10.96 -27.07 -5.75
CA ARG A 365 -11.11 -27.47 -7.16
C ARG A 365 -9.96 -28.37 -7.61
N SER A 366 -10.04 -28.95 -8.81
CA SER A 366 -8.96 -29.75 -9.38
C SER A 366 -7.65 -28.96 -9.50
N LEU A 367 -6.50 -29.64 -9.48
CA LEU A 367 -5.18 -29.00 -9.54
C LEU A 367 -5.04 -28.00 -10.70
N PRO A 368 -5.43 -28.30 -11.95
CA PRO A 368 -5.35 -27.32 -13.05
C PRO A 368 -6.13 -26.04 -12.76
N ARG A 369 -7.31 -26.15 -12.13
CA ARG A 369 -8.13 -24.98 -11.76
C ARG A 369 -7.50 -24.21 -10.59
N GLN A 370 -6.87 -24.89 -9.64
CA GLN A 370 -6.13 -24.22 -8.56
C GLN A 370 -4.95 -23.42 -9.12
N LEU A 371 -4.22 -23.98 -10.11
CA LEU A 371 -3.12 -23.30 -10.78
C LEU A 371 -3.63 -22.11 -11.60
N ALA A 372 -4.69 -22.28 -12.40
CA ALA A 372 -5.29 -21.16 -13.13
C ALA A 372 -5.72 -20.02 -12.20
N ASN A 373 -6.38 -20.35 -11.08
CA ASN A 373 -6.77 -19.36 -10.06
C ASN A 373 -5.56 -18.66 -9.43
N LEU A 374 -4.47 -19.38 -9.18
CA LEU A 374 -3.22 -18.83 -8.66
C LEU A 374 -2.60 -17.83 -9.64
N TRP A 375 -2.54 -18.19 -10.92
CA TRP A 375 -2.04 -17.32 -11.98
C TRP A 375 -2.90 -16.06 -12.13
N ILE A 376 -4.23 -16.20 -12.14
CA ILE A 376 -5.15 -15.05 -12.17
C ILE A 376 -4.85 -14.10 -11.01
N VAL A 377 -4.72 -14.62 -9.78
CA VAL A 377 -4.46 -13.80 -8.59
C VAL A 377 -3.11 -13.09 -8.67
N MET A 378 -2.05 -13.79 -9.06
CA MET A 378 -0.71 -13.22 -9.09
C MET A 378 -0.50 -12.23 -10.25
N LEU A 379 -1.12 -12.48 -11.41
CA LEU A 379 -1.12 -11.52 -12.53
C LEU A 379 -1.90 -10.25 -12.17
N LEU A 380 -3.07 -10.39 -11.51
CA LEU A 380 -3.84 -9.24 -11.03
C LEU A 380 -3.12 -8.49 -9.89
N ALA A 381 -2.37 -9.20 -9.05
CA ALA A 381 -1.50 -8.58 -8.04
C ALA A 381 -0.35 -7.81 -8.69
N GLY A 382 0.26 -8.36 -9.75
CA GLY A 382 1.25 -7.66 -10.57
C GLY A 382 0.67 -6.39 -11.18
N LEU A 383 -0.44 -6.50 -11.93
CA LEU A 383 -1.12 -5.35 -12.53
C LEU A 383 -1.54 -4.30 -11.49
N TRP A 384 -1.92 -4.74 -10.29
CA TRP A 384 -2.20 -3.84 -9.18
C TRP A 384 -0.98 -3.04 -8.73
N HIS A 385 0.25 -3.52 -8.89
CA HIS A 385 1.43 -2.74 -8.52
C HIS A 385 1.68 -1.59 -9.50
N GLY A 386 1.53 -1.80 -10.81
CA GLY A 386 1.64 -0.75 -11.81
C GLY A 386 1.14 -1.17 -13.19
N ALA A 387 0.85 -0.17 -14.02
CA ALA A 387 0.27 -0.35 -15.35
C ALA A 387 1.37 -0.44 -16.42
N ASN A 388 2.22 -1.46 -16.31
CA ASN A 388 3.33 -1.72 -17.24
C ASN A 388 3.62 -3.23 -17.33
N TRP A 389 4.18 -3.68 -18.46
CA TRP A 389 4.48 -5.08 -18.77
C TRP A 389 5.42 -5.75 -17.77
N ASN A 390 6.38 -5.01 -17.23
CA ASN A 390 7.29 -5.47 -16.18
C ASN A 390 6.53 -6.03 -14.96
N PHE A 391 5.45 -5.36 -14.53
CA PHE A 391 4.62 -5.80 -13.41
C PHE A 391 3.77 -7.03 -13.73
N LEU A 392 3.31 -7.15 -14.98
CA LEU A 392 2.63 -8.37 -15.43
C LEU A 392 3.58 -9.57 -15.43
N LEU A 393 4.81 -9.38 -15.94
CA LEU A 393 5.87 -10.39 -15.90
C LEU A 393 6.25 -10.74 -14.46
N TRP A 394 6.34 -9.76 -13.58
CA TRP A 394 6.58 -9.98 -12.15
C TRP A 394 5.47 -10.82 -11.50
N GLY A 395 4.20 -10.54 -11.81
CA GLY A 395 3.07 -11.36 -11.36
C GLY A 395 3.14 -12.79 -11.90
N GLY A 396 3.43 -12.94 -13.19
CA GLY A 396 3.64 -14.24 -13.83
C GLY A 396 4.82 -15.02 -13.24
N TYR A 397 5.91 -14.34 -12.92
CA TYR A 397 7.08 -14.92 -12.26
C TYR A 397 6.72 -15.53 -10.90
N HIS A 398 6.00 -14.79 -10.04
CA HIS A 398 5.55 -15.32 -8.75
C HIS A 398 4.53 -16.45 -8.90
N ALA A 399 3.65 -16.37 -9.90
CA ALA A 399 2.72 -17.45 -10.24
C ALA A 399 3.46 -18.74 -10.63
N ALA A 400 4.49 -18.61 -11.46
CA ALA A 400 5.35 -19.70 -11.88
C ALA A 400 6.11 -20.30 -10.68
N LEU A 401 6.72 -19.46 -9.83
CA LEU A 401 7.45 -19.91 -8.65
C LEU A 401 6.56 -20.70 -7.68
N LEU A 402 5.36 -20.18 -7.38
CA LEU A 402 4.37 -20.87 -6.54
C LEU A 402 3.86 -22.17 -7.19
N THR A 403 3.72 -22.19 -8.52
CA THR A 403 3.34 -23.40 -9.27
C THR A 403 4.44 -24.46 -9.16
N LEU A 404 5.70 -24.08 -9.39
CA LEU A 404 6.86 -24.97 -9.32
C LEU A 404 6.98 -25.62 -7.94
N TYR A 405 6.91 -24.82 -6.86
CA TYR A 405 6.97 -25.37 -5.50
C TYR A 405 5.77 -26.28 -5.15
N ARG A 406 4.64 -26.11 -5.84
CA ARG A 406 3.45 -26.95 -5.65
C ARG A 406 3.50 -28.27 -6.43
N VAL A 407 4.07 -28.28 -7.63
CA VAL A 407 4.06 -29.46 -8.53
C VAL A 407 5.38 -30.23 -8.57
N VAL A 408 6.49 -29.63 -8.15
CA VAL A 408 7.83 -30.26 -8.13
C VAL A 408 8.18 -30.70 -6.69
N PRO A 409 8.08 -31.99 -6.34
CA PRO A 409 8.23 -32.45 -4.95
C PRO A 409 9.55 -32.10 -4.28
N PRO A 410 10.73 -32.14 -4.94
CA PRO A 410 11.98 -31.67 -4.35
C PRO A 410 11.92 -30.22 -3.84
N LEU A 411 11.33 -29.30 -4.60
CA LEU A 411 11.19 -27.89 -4.22
C LEU A 411 10.22 -27.73 -3.03
N GLY A 412 9.09 -28.43 -3.08
CA GLY A 412 8.13 -28.45 -1.97
C GLY A 412 8.66 -29.13 -0.69
N ARG A 413 9.68 -30.00 -0.79
CA ARG A 413 10.42 -30.55 0.36
C ARG A 413 11.45 -29.56 0.90
N LEU A 414 12.11 -28.79 0.03
CA LEU A 414 13.07 -27.75 0.43
C LEU A 414 12.40 -26.68 1.31
N GLU A 415 11.24 -26.17 0.90
CA GLU A 415 10.48 -25.18 1.69
C GLU A 415 10.11 -25.69 3.10
N ARG A 416 9.88 -27.00 3.22
CA ARG A 416 9.51 -27.68 4.48
C ARG A 416 10.70 -28.32 5.20
N ALA A 417 11.93 -28.03 4.78
CA ALA A 417 13.12 -28.62 5.38
C ALA A 417 13.20 -28.27 6.88
N THR A 418 13.38 -29.31 7.71
CA THR A 418 13.49 -29.19 9.18
C THR A 418 14.94 -29.14 9.65
N SER A 419 15.89 -29.68 8.87
CA SER A 419 17.32 -29.60 9.19
C SER A 419 17.83 -28.17 9.12
N VAL A 420 18.85 -27.84 9.93
CA VAL A 420 19.46 -26.51 9.95
C VAL A 420 20.04 -26.15 8.57
N ALA A 421 20.83 -27.05 7.99
CA ALA A 421 21.41 -26.86 6.65
C ALA A 421 20.34 -26.72 5.56
N GLY A 422 19.28 -27.53 5.62
CA GLY A 422 18.16 -27.45 4.67
C GLY A 422 17.39 -26.14 4.80
N GLY A 423 17.18 -25.65 6.03
CA GLY A 423 16.55 -24.35 6.28
C GLY A 423 17.36 -23.17 5.75
N TRP A 424 18.69 -23.20 5.90
CA TRP A 424 19.58 -22.18 5.33
C TRP A 424 19.58 -22.23 3.80
N LEU A 425 19.69 -23.42 3.20
CA LEU A 425 19.60 -23.59 1.76
C LEU A 425 18.27 -23.05 1.22
N ALA A 426 17.15 -23.41 1.85
CA ALA A 426 15.82 -22.94 1.46
C ALA A 426 15.72 -21.40 1.54
N THR A 427 16.26 -20.79 2.60
CA THR A 427 16.27 -19.34 2.77
C THR A 427 17.14 -18.65 1.73
N ALA A 428 18.36 -19.15 1.49
CA ALA A 428 19.27 -18.60 0.49
C ALA A 428 18.70 -18.72 -0.93
N SER A 429 18.13 -19.87 -1.29
CA SER A 429 17.47 -20.07 -2.58
C SER A 429 16.27 -19.14 -2.74
N MET A 430 15.41 -19.03 -1.72
CA MET A 430 14.26 -18.13 -1.78
C MET A 430 14.68 -16.66 -1.86
N PHE A 431 15.74 -16.26 -1.15
CA PHE A 431 16.28 -14.90 -1.24
C PHE A 431 16.81 -14.62 -2.66
N ALA A 432 17.54 -15.55 -3.27
CA ALA A 432 18.00 -15.41 -4.66
C ALA A 432 16.83 -15.26 -5.67
N PHE A 433 15.77 -16.08 -5.52
CA PHE A 433 14.55 -15.92 -6.31
C PHE A 433 13.88 -14.56 -6.07
N THR A 434 13.85 -14.12 -4.82
CA THR A 434 13.30 -12.82 -4.43
C THR A 434 14.07 -11.67 -5.08
N LEU A 435 15.42 -11.71 -5.12
CA LEU A 435 16.24 -10.72 -5.80
C LEU A 435 15.90 -10.62 -7.30
N PHE A 436 15.74 -11.77 -7.96
CA PHE A 436 15.34 -11.80 -9.36
C PHE A 436 13.96 -11.17 -9.58
N GLY A 437 12.99 -11.51 -8.73
CA GLY A 437 11.68 -10.85 -8.71
C GLY A 437 11.80 -9.33 -8.52
N TRP A 438 12.70 -8.87 -7.65
CA TRP A 438 12.89 -7.43 -7.44
C TRP A 438 13.52 -6.70 -8.63
N VAL A 439 14.42 -7.34 -9.37
CA VAL A 439 14.92 -6.78 -10.65
C VAL A 439 13.78 -6.57 -11.63
N LEU A 440 12.91 -7.58 -11.83
CA LEU A 440 11.72 -7.45 -12.67
C LEU A 440 10.81 -6.29 -12.22
N PHE A 441 10.68 -6.11 -10.91
CA PHE A 441 9.85 -5.05 -10.34
C PHE A 441 10.46 -3.65 -10.52
N ARG A 442 11.79 -3.50 -10.46
CA ARG A 442 12.49 -2.20 -10.52
C ARG A 442 12.72 -1.70 -11.94
N CYS A 443 12.98 -2.60 -12.88
CA CYS A 443 13.25 -2.22 -14.26
C CYS A 443 12.07 -1.42 -14.86
N ALA A 444 12.37 -0.32 -15.53
CA ALA A 444 11.37 0.56 -16.12
C ALA A 444 10.70 -0.04 -17.36
N ASN A 445 11.42 -0.89 -18.10
CA ASN A 445 10.97 -1.52 -19.34
C ASN A 445 11.73 -2.82 -19.62
N LEU A 446 11.34 -3.50 -20.70
CA LEU A 446 11.93 -4.77 -21.13
C LEU A 446 13.37 -4.64 -21.64
N GLU A 447 13.74 -3.47 -22.18
CA GLU A 447 15.09 -3.19 -22.68
C GLU A 447 16.09 -3.17 -21.51
N GLN A 448 15.78 -2.43 -20.45
CA GLN A 448 16.58 -2.38 -19.23
C GLN A 448 16.74 -3.77 -18.60
N LEU A 449 15.68 -4.58 -18.61
CA LEU A 449 15.74 -5.97 -18.15
C LEU A 449 16.73 -6.80 -18.99
N GLY A 450 16.73 -6.62 -20.31
CA GLY A 450 17.70 -7.24 -21.22
C GLY A 450 19.15 -6.85 -20.90
N HIS A 451 19.41 -5.57 -20.64
CA HIS A 451 20.74 -5.10 -20.21
C HIS A 451 21.20 -5.74 -18.90
N TRP A 452 20.26 -5.97 -17.98
CA TRP A 452 20.48 -6.63 -16.71
C TRP A 452 20.88 -8.11 -16.87
N PHE A 453 20.23 -8.84 -17.78
CA PHE A 453 20.65 -10.20 -18.13
C PHE A 453 22.02 -10.23 -18.82
N GLY A 454 22.29 -9.28 -19.72
CA GLY A 454 23.58 -9.15 -20.38
C GLY A 454 24.73 -8.81 -19.43
N ALA A 455 24.47 -8.24 -18.26
CA ALA A 455 25.50 -7.95 -17.26
C ALA A 455 26.18 -9.23 -16.74
N TRP A 456 25.41 -10.33 -16.65
CA TRP A 456 25.92 -11.63 -16.22
C TRP A 456 26.81 -12.32 -17.25
N THR A 457 26.63 -12.01 -18.53
CA THR A 457 27.46 -12.57 -19.62
C THR A 457 28.74 -11.76 -19.86
N ARG A 458 28.74 -10.48 -19.52
CA ARG A 458 29.89 -9.58 -19.69
C ARG A 458 31.04 -9.81 -18.70
N GLY A 459 30.82 -10.59 -17.63
CA GLY A 459 31.86 -10.98 -16.66
C GLY A 459 32.65 -9.80 -16.09
N GLY A 460 32.19 -9.22 -14.98
CA GLY A 460 33.01 -8.25 -14.23
C GLY A 460 34.13 -8.97 -13.49
N ALA A 461 35.34 -8.41 -13.48
CA ALA A 461 36.41 -8.92 -12.63
C ALA A 461 35.94 -8.88 -11.17
N VAL A 462 35.72 -10.04 -10.57
CA VAL A 462 35.42 -10.17 -9.14
C VAL A 462 36.62 -9.63 -8.38
N GLY A 463 36.53 -8.39 -7.89
CA GLY A 463 37.63 -7.69 -7.24
C GLY A 463 37.94 -6.30 -7.78
N ASP A 464 37.19 -5.79 -8.76
CA ASP A 464 37.38 -4.42 -9.23
C ASP A 464 37.13 -3.43 -8.08
N ALA A 465 38.13 -2.60 -7.76
CA ALA A 465 38.13 -1.73 -6.57
C ALA A 465 36.95 -0.74 -6.54
N THR A 466 36.25 -0.59 -7.66
CA THR A 466 35.09 0.28 -7.88
C THR A 466 33.84 -0.18 -7.12
N ALA A 467 33.61 -1.49 -6.94
CA ALA A 467 32.40 -2.02 -6.28
C ALA A 467 32.55 -2.20 -4.76
N MET A 468 33.78 -2.23 -4.23
CA MET A 468 34.04 -2.48 -2.80
C MET A 468 33.47 -1.40 -1.89
N LYS A 469 33.70 -0.12 -2.22
CA LYS A 469 33.15 1.01 -1.44
C LYS A 469 31.61 1.00 -1.40
N PRO A 470 30.90 0.86 -2.54
CA PRO A 470 29.46 0.62 -2.57
C PRO A 470 28.99 -0.60 -1.75
N ALA A 471 29.72 -1.71 -1.80
CA ALA A 471 29.37 -2.91 -1.02
C ALA A 471 29.50 -2.66 0.50
N LEU A 472 30.56 -1.99 0.93
CA LEU A 472 30.74 -1.58 2.34
C LEU A 472 29.66 -0.59 2.78
N TRP A 473 29.28 0.35 1.91
CA TRP A 473 28.18 1.27 2.15
C TRP A 473 26.86 0.52 2.35
N LEU A 474 26.55 -0.43 1.48
CA LEU A 474 25.35 -1.26 1.61
C LEU A 474 25.39 -2.08 2.91
N ALA A 475 26.52 -2.72 3.22
CA ALA A 475 26.69 -3.50 4.43
C ALA A 475 26.50 -2.65 5.70
N LEU A 476 27.05 -1.43 5.74
CA LEU A 476 26.89 -0.49 6.85
C LEU A 476 25.42 -0.18 7.15
N HIS A 477 24.60 0.00 6.12
CA HIS A 477 23.19 0.38 6.28
C HIS A 477 22.27 -0.84 6.50
N VAL A 478 22.62 -2.01 5.95
CA VAL A 478 21.79 -3.22 6.05
C VAL A 478 22.12 -4.06 7.29
N ALA A 479 23.38 -4.16 7.68
CA ALA A 479 23.79 -5.03 8.79
C ALA A 479 23.09 -4.68 10.13
N PRO A 480 22.90 -3.41 10.53
CA PRO A 480 22.19 -3.09 11.77
C PRO A 480 20.74 -3.59 11.79
N LEU A 481 20.05 -3.54 10.64
CA LEU A 481 18.70 -4.09 10.50
C LEU A 481 18.71 -5.61 10.62
N LEU A 482 19.65 -6.30 9.96
CA LEU A 482 19.77 -7.76 10.06
C LEU A 482 20.12 -8.21 11.48
N LEU A 483 20.99 -7.48 12.19
CA LEU A 483 21.32 -7.73 13.59
C LEU A 483 20.10 -7.55 14.49
N LEU A 484 19.32 -6.48 14.28
CA LEU A 484 18.08 -6.24 15.02
C LEU A 484 17.08 -7.39 14.79
N GLN A 485 16.85 -7.78 13.54
CA GLN A 485 15.98 -8.91 13.20
C GLN A 485 16.50 -10.23 13.77
N TRP A 486 17.81 -10.46 13.74
CA TRP A 486 18.40 -11.64 14.36
C TRP A 486 18.18 -11.66 15.87
N ALA A 487 18.31 -10.51 16.54
CA ALA A 487 18.09 -10.36 17.97
C ALA A 487 16.62 -10.55 18.38
N THR A 488 15.67 -10.17 17.51
CA THR A 488 14.22 -10.31 17.75
C THR A 488 13.56 -11.45 16.95
N ARG A 489 14.35 -12.39 16.41
CA ARG A 489 13.90 -13.53 15.56
C ARG A 489 12.88 -14.45 16.17
N ARG A 490 12.82 -14.53 17.50
CA ARG A 490 11.85 -15.37 18.22
C ARG A 490 10.43 -14.88 18.00
N ASP A 491 10.23 -13.57 18.07
CA ASP A 491 8.92 -12.92 17.96
C ASP A 491 8.61 -12.45 16.53
N GLN A 492 9.66 -12.37 15.68
CA GLN A 492 9.58 -11.93 14.29
C GLN A 492 8.98 -10.52 14.14
N ASP A 493 9.36 -9.63 15.06
CA ASP A 493 8.94 -8.24 15.13
C ASP A 493 10.14 -7.40 15.62
N GLU A 494 10.61 -6.42 14.83
CA GLU A 494 11.82 -5.63 15.12
C GLU A 494 11.76 -4.86 16.45
N ARG A 495 10.55 -4.66 16.98
CA ARG A 495 10.25 -3.97 18.24
C ARG A 495 10.06 -4.92 19.43
N ALA A 496 10.11 -6.24 19.23
CA ALA A 496 9.94 -7.22 20.28
C ALA A 496 11.19 -7.35 21.18
N ASN A 497 11.51 -6.26 21.87
CA ASN A 497 12.65 -6.15 22.79
C ASN A 497 12.21 -6.09 24.25
N ALA A 498 10.92 -6.27 24.55
CA ALA A 498 10.37 -6.16 25.91
C ALA A 498 10.96 -7.19 26.89
N HIS A 499 11.44 -8.33 26.38
CA HIS A 499 12.13 -9.35 27.16
C HIS A 499 13.59 -8.99 27.50
N TRP A 500 14.13 -7.90 26.94
CA TRP A 500 15.49 -7.44 27.22
C TRP A 500 15.54 -6.58 28.50
N PRO A 501 16.64 -6.66 29.29
CA PRO A 501 16.90 -5.72 30.37
C PRO A 501 16.78 -4.26 29.90
N TRP A 502 16.32 -3.36 30.77
CA TRP A 502 16.13 -1.95 30.42
C TRP A 502 17.39 -1.25 29.86
N PRO A 503 18.64 -1.55 30.31
CA PRO A 503 19.82 -0.93 29.71
C PRO A 503 20.02 -1.37 28.25
N ALA A 504 19.79 -2.65 27.95
CA ALA A 504 19.90 -3.17 26.59
C ALA A 504 18.84 -2.55 25.65
N ARG A 505 17.61 -2.34 26.14
CA ARG A 505 16.59 -1.59 25.39
C ARG A 505 17.00 -0.14 25.16
N GLY A 506 17.50 0.54 26.19
CA GLY A 506 17.98 1.91 26.09
C GLY A 506 19.12 2.06 25.08
N LEU A 507 20.12 1.16 25.13
CA LEU A 507 21.23 1.12 24.17
C LEU A 507 20.74 0.83 22.74
N ALA A 508 19.79 -0.09 22.56
CA ALA A 508 19.22 -0.35 21.25
C ALA A 508 18.51 0.88 20.69
N TYR A 509 17.67 1.56 21.48
CA TYR A 509 17.02 2.80 21.04
C TYR A 509 18.01 3.93 20.78
N ALA A 510 19.03 4.09 21.63
CA ALA A 510 20.10 5.06 21.41
C ALA A 510 20.86 4.77 20.10
N ALA A 511 21.17 3.52 19.81
CA ALA A 511 21.80 3.12 18.55
C ALA A 511 20.92 3.43 17.32
N LEU A 512 19.60 3.20 17.40
CA LEU A 512 18.67 3.57 16.33
C LEU A 512 18.62 5.10 16.12
N VAL A 513 18.61 5.87 17.22
CA VAL A 513 18.64 7.34 17.14
C VAL A 513 19.96 7.84 16.56
N LEU A 514 21.10 7.29 16.98
CA LEU A 514 22.41 7.64 16.44
C LEU A 514 22.51 7.31 14.95
N ALA A 515 21.99 6.15 14.53
CA ALA A 515 21.91 5.78 13.12
C ALA A 515 21.11 6.83 12.32
N LEU A 516 19.93 7.24 12.83
CA LEU A 516 19.10 8.27 12.21
C LEU A 516 19.82 9.62 12.09
N VAL A 517 20.50 10.06 13.14
CA VAL A 517 21.23 11.35 13.14
C VAL A 517 22.47 11.29 12.23
N ALA A 518 23.09 10.12 12.10
CA ALA A 518 24.26 9.92 11.24
C ALA A 518 23.92 9.85 9.74
N SER A 519 22.66 9.60 9.36
CA SER A 519 22.24 9.63 7.97
C SER A 519 22.20 11.06 7.44
N SER A 520 22.94 11.33 6.36
CA SER A 520 22.82 12.59 5.62
C SER A 520 21.43 12.68 5.00
N SER A 521 20.71 13.76 5.27
CA SER A 521 19.37 14.03 4.77
C SER A 521 19.37 14.18 3.23
N GLN A 522 19.16 13.08 2.52
CA GLN A 522 18.62 13.13 1.17
C GLN A 522 17.20 12.56 1.23
N ASP A 523 16.21 13.44 1.22
CA ASP A 523 14.80 13.06 1.19
C ASP A 523 14.53 12.26 -0.08
N GLN A 524 14.50 10.93 0.04
CA GLN A 524 14.06 10.05 -1.03
C GLN A 524 12.55 9.85 -0.94
N GLU A 525 11.85 10.14 -2.03
CA GLU A 525 10.41 9.91 -2.11
C GLU A 525 10.06 8.44 -1.81
N PHE A 526 8.86 8.23 -1.26
CA PHE A 526 8.33 6.89 -1.06
C PHE A 526 8.25 6.17 -2.41
N LEU A 527 8.81 4.96 -2.50
CA LEU A 527 8.99 4.23 -3.76
C LEU A 527 7.67 4.03 -4.50
N TYR A 528 6.57 3.77 -3.78
CA TYR A 528 5.25 3.56 -4.41
C TYR A 528 4.60 4.84 -4.96
N PHE A 529 5.17 6.02 -4.71
CA PHE A 529 4.74 7.25 -5.40
C PHE A 529 5.37 7.43 -6.77
N GLN A 530 6.40 6.64 -7.08
CA GLN A 530 7.12 6.70 -8.35
C GLN A 530 6.50 5.80 -9.44
N PHE A 531 5.52 4.96 -9.09
CA PHE A 531 4.89 3.98 -9.98
C PHE A 531 3.48 4.35 -10.44
#